data_AF-A0A847GIP5-F1
#
_entry.id   AF-A0A847GIP5-F1
#
_cell.length_a   1.000
_cell.length_b   1.000
_cell.length_c   1.000
_cell.angle_alpha   90.00
_cell.angle_beta   90.00
_cell.angle_gamma   90.00
#
_symmetry.space_group_name_H-M   'P 1'
#
loop_
_entity.id
_entity.type
_entity.pdbx_description
1 polymer ?
#
loop_
_entity_poly.entity_id
_entity_poly.type
_entity_poly.pdbx_seq_one_letter_code
_entity_poly.pdbx_strand_id
1 'polypeptide(L)'
;LVSPAMEDVNQFAVSGFLAVFKESGGTPLDIRPATLDTPGVTMDITYDDGGTARLVMAPSAEDPETWHATQDSGGVIEMKGVAVEALLTDSADFRSREVLRFPAPDAVRLEFQFENLGVVMEKRHGQWVVTRPEGLRLTNQSDADLLMGAVNPLRASGVEREEAPDEPALFGLDQPVFTLYVTVADPAAAGSETRLGPLKIGAVSKEHPQERYAVCDGRAGLFRVDQEVVDTLREAMRGFEEAGNS
;
A
#
# COMPACT_ATOMS: atom_id res chain seq x y z
N LEU A 1 0.12 -19.62 12.88
CA LEU A 1 0.39 -18.21 12.57
C LEU A 1 -0.64 -17.80 11.54
N VAL A 2 -1.73 -17.17 11.98
CA VAL A 2 -2.69 -16.58 11.05
C VAL A 2 -2.18 -15.16 10.83
N SER A 3 -1.31 -15.01 9.83
CA SER A 3 -0.88 -13.70 9.34
C SER A 3 -2.12 -12.87 9.03
N PRO A 4 -2.08 -11.53 9.18
CA PRO A 4 -3.24 -10.72 8.84
C PRO A 4 -3.59 -11.01 7.38
N ALA A 5 -4.84 -11.39 7.12
CA ALA A 5 -5.33 -11.66 5.77
C ALA A 5 -5.33 -10.32 5.01
N MET A 6 -4.21 -9.98 4.41
CA MET A 6 -4.12 -8.92 3.42
C MET A 6 -4.65 -9.54 2.13
N GLU A 7 -5.73 -8.97 1.57
CA GLU A 7 -6.11 -9.33 0.20
C GLU A 7 -4.88 -9.04 -0.67
N ASP A 8 -4.45 -10.02 -1.48
CA ASP A 8 -3.32 -9.84 -2.40
C ASP A 8 -3.62 -8.81 -3.50
N VAL A 9 -4.88 -8.36 -3.61
CA VAL A 9 -5.40 -7.53 -4.69
C VAL A 9 -5.83 -6.15 -4.17
N ASN A 10 -5.41 -5.10 -4.86
CA ASN A 10 -5.87 -3.73 -4.68
C ASN A 10 -7.21 -3.53 -5.41
N GLN A 11 -8.32 -3.80 -4.73
CA GLN A 11 -9.68 -3.63 -5.27
C GLN A 11 -9.94 -2.21 -5.82
N PHE A 12 -9.34 -1.17 -5.23
CA PHE A 12 -9.47 0.19 -5.74
C PHE A 12 -8.77 0.38 -7.08
N ALA A 13 -7.56 -0.16 -7.24
CA ALA A 13 -6.85 -0.13 -8.53
C ALA A 13 -7.59 -0.91 -9.61
N VAL A 14 -8.11 -2.11 -9.27
CA VAL A 14 -8.94 -2.91 -10.19
C VAL A 14 -10.19 -2.14 -10.59
N SER A 15 -10.92 -1.56 -9.63
CA SER A 15 -12.15 -0.80 -9.91
C SER A 15 -11.87 0.45 -10.74
N GLY A 16 -10.78 1.16 -10.45
CA GLY A 16 -10.35 2.35 -11.20
C GLY A 16 -9.93 2.00 -12.63
N PHE A 17 -9.15 0.93 -12.81
CA PHE A 17 -8.79 0.41 -14.13
C PHE A 17 -10.04 0.05 -14.93
N LEU A 18 -11.00 -0.70 -14.34
CA LEU A 18 -12.23 -1.08 -15.02
C LEU A 18 -13.10 0.13 -15.40
N ALA A 19 -13.13 1.17 -14.55
CA ALA A 19 -13.85 2.41 -14.85
C ALA A 19 -13.22 3.12 -16.06
N VAL A 20 -11.89 3.29 -16.06
CA VAL A 20 -11.17 3.90 -17.20
C VAL A 20 -11.34 3.04 -18.45
N PHE A 21 -11.16 1.73 -18.34
CA PHE A 21 -11.32 0.78 -19.43
C PHE A 21 -12.69 0.91 -20.09
N LYS A 22 -13.76 0.99 -19.29
CA LYS A 22 -15.14 1.12 -19.78
C LYS A 22 -15.42 2.45 -20.47
N GLU A 23 -14.84 3.53 -19.97
CA GLU A 23 -15.08 4.90 -20.47
C GLU A 23 -14.09 5.33 -21.56
N SER A 24 -12.98 4.59 -21.69
CA SER A 24 -11.92 4.91 -22.63
C SER A 24 -12.41 4.82 -24.07
N GLY A 25 -12.07 5.84 -24.83
CA GLY A 25 -12.37 5.95 -26.25
C GLY A 25 -11.26 6.73 -26.94
N GLY A 26 -11.32 6.75 -28.27
CA GLY A 26 -10.29 7.37 -29.09
C GLY A 26 -10.87 7.93 -30.37
N THR A 27 -10.00 8.55 -31.16
CA THR A 27 -10.35 9.04 -32.49
C THR A 27 -10.38 7.86 -33.46
N PRO A 28 -11.50 7.59 -34.16
CA PRO A 28 -11.55 6.50 -35.13
C PRO A 28 -10.52 6.69 -36.25
N LEU A 29 -9.93 5.57 -36.69
CA LEU A 29 -9.05 5.51 -37.85
C LEU A 29 -9.69 4.67 -38.96
N ASP A 30 -9.59 5.18 -40.19
CA ASP A 30 -10.11 4.48 -41.38
C ASP A 30 -9.20 3.32 -41.83
N ILE A 31 -7.92 3.38 -41.47
CA ILE A 31 -6.89 2.41 -41.86
C ILE A 31 -6.33 1.76 -40.61
N ARG A 32 -6.29 0.42 -40.59
CA ARG A 32 -5.65 -0.36 -39.53
C ARG A 32 -4.12 -0.22 -39.60
N PRO A 33 -3.46 0.32 -38.56
CA PRO A 33 -2.01 0.39 -38.51
C PRO A 33 -1.37 -1.00 -38.40
N ALA A 34 -0.27 -1.22 -39.11
CA ALA A 34 0.47 -2.49 -39.08
C ALA A 34 1.07 -2.82 -37.70
N THR A 35 1.25 -1.82 -36.83
CA THR A 35 1.75 -2.05 -35.46
C THR A 35 0.81 -2.91 -34.63
N LEU A 36 -0.49 -2.94 -34.95
CA LEU A 36 -1.48 -3.80 -34.28
C LEU A 36 -1.29 -5.30 -34.59
N ASP A 37 -0.48 -5.65 -35.59
CA ASP A 37 -0.14 -7.04 -35.88
C ASP A 37 0.99 -7.56 -34.98
N THR A 38 1.70 -6.67 -34.29
CA THR A 38 2.69 -6.99 -33.24
C THR A 38 2.34 -6.18 -31.98
N PRO A 39 1.28 -6.56 -31.26
CA PRO A 39 0.72 -5.73 -30.21
C PRO A 39 1.67 -5.59 -29.03
N GLY A 40 1.70 -4.38 -28.46
CA GLY A 40 2.39 -4.12 -27.19
C GLY A 40 1.59 -4.59 -25.98
N VAL A 41 0.26 -4.55 -26.08
CA VAL A 41 -0.67 -5.01 -25.02
C VAL A 41 -1.81 -5.82 -25.63
N THR A 42 -2.18 -6.90 -24.95
CA THR A 42 -3.37 -7.71 -25.26
C THR A 42 -4.20 -7.86 -24.00
N MET A 43 -5.51 -7.62 -24.11
CA MET A 43 -6.47 -7.79 -23.01
C MET A 43 -7.56 -8.77 -23.45
N ASP A 44 -7.69 -9.87 -22.73
CA ASP A 44 -8.74 -10.86 -22.93
C ASP A 44 -9.84 -10.67 -21.89
N ILE A 45 -11.06 -10.44 -22.36
CA ILE A 45 -12.25 -10.16 -21.56
C ILE A 45 -13.15 -11.38 -21.62
N THR A 46 -13.57 -11.88 -20.47
CA THR A 46 -14.59 -12.93 -20.37
C THR A 46 -15.78 -12.36 -19.62
N TYR A 47 -16.95 -12.45 -20.24
CA TYR A 47 -18.21 -12.01 -19.67
C TYR A 47 -18.87 -13.13 -18.87
N ASP A 48 -19.84 -12.79 -18.03
CA ASP A 48 -20.56 -13.73 -17.16
C ASP A 48 -21.37 -14.77 -17.95
N ASP A 49 -21.84 -14.40 -19.14
CA ASP A 49 -22.50 -15.29 -20.10
C ASP A 49 -21.54 -16.23 -20.85
N GLY A 50 -20.24 -16.16 -20.57
CA GLY A 50 -19.20 -16.94 -21.24
C GLY A 50 -18.76 -16.37 -22.59
N GLY A 51 -19.30 -15.24 -23.02
CA GLY A 51 -18.81 -14.48 -24.17
C GLY A 51 -17.39 -13.98 -23.92
N THR A 52 -16.63 -13.80 -24.99
CA THR A 52 -15.26 -13.28 -24.92
C THR A 52 -15.06 -12.13 -25.87
N ALA A 53 -14.20 -11.19 -25.49
CA ALA A 53 -13.68 -10.17 -26.40
C ALA A 53 -12.18 -9.97 -26.17
N ARG A 54 -11.46 -9.65 -27.24
CA ARG A 54 -10.05 -9.27 -27.20
C ARG A 54 -9.88 -7.82 -27.63
N LEU A 55 -9.14 -7.09 -26.82
CA LEU A 55 -8.60 -5.77 -27.17
C LEU A 55 -7.10 -5.93 -27.39
N VAL A 56 -6.57 -5.34 -28.46
CA VAL A 56 -5.12 -5.22 -28.67
C VAL A 56 -4.74 -3.76 -28.84
N MET A 57 -3.59 -3.39 -28.27
CA MET A 57 -3.04 -2.05 -28.35
C MET A 57 -1.58 -2.10 -28.80
N ALA A 58 -1.16 -1.12 -29.59
CA ALA A 58 0.22 -0.96 -30.03
C ALA A 58 0.60 0.52 -30.11
N PRO A 59 1.85 0.89 -29.79
CA PRO A 59 2.32 2.26 -29.99
C PRO A 59 2.31 2.61 -31.49
N SER A 60 2.13 3.88 -31.80
CA SER A 60 2.29 4.39 -33.16
C SER A 60 3.76 4.35 -33.56
N ALA A 61 4.02 4.05 -34.84
CA ALA A 61 5.36 4.10 -35.41
C ALA A 61 5.87 5.54 -35.60
N GLU A 62 4.95 6.51 -35.65
CA GLU A 62 5.26 7.92 -35.90
C GLU A 62 5.42 8.72 -34.61
N ASP A 63 4.67 8.36 -33.56
CA ASP A 63 4.68 9.04 -32.27
C ASP A 63 4.53 8.04 -31.10
N PRO A 64 5.56 7.87 -30.26
CA PRO A 64 5.51 6.92 -29.15
C PRO A 64 4.50 7.27 -28.04
N GLU A 65 4.01 8.51 -27.97
CA GLU A 65 2.96 8.92 -27.02
C GLU A 65 1.55 8.55 -27.51
N THR A 66 1.43 8.22 -28.79
CA THR A 66 0.18 7.85 -29.44
C THR A 66 0.07 6.34 -29.56
N TRP A 67 -1.08 5.79 -29.19
CA TRP A 67 -1.36 4.36 -29.24
C TRP A 67 -2.58 4.07 -30.11
N HIS A 68 -2.50 2.97 -30.84
CA HIS A 68 -3.63 2.44 -31.59
C HIS A 68 -4.24 1.29 -30.80
N ALA A 69 -5.57 1.21 -30.79
CA ALA A 69 -6.29 0.12 -30.17
C ALA A 69 -7.35 -0.44 -31.13
N THR A 70 -7.59 -1.74 -31.06
CA THR A 70 -8.68 -2.39 -31.80
C THR A 70 -9.28 -3.52 -30.98
N GLN A 71 -10.59 -3.69 -31.07
CA GLN A 71 -11.34 -4.81 -30.49
C GLN A 71 -11.79 -5.74 -31.63
N ASP A 72 -12.22 -6.96 -31.30
CA ASP A 72 -12.75 -7.96 -32.24
C ASP A 72 -13.83 -7.46 -33.23
N SER A 73 -14.49 -6.34 -32.92
CA SER A 73 -15.42 -5.64 -33.83
C SER A 73 -14.75 -5.05 -35.08
N GLY A 74 -13.41 -4.99 -35.12
CA GLY A 74 -12.62 -4.48 -36.23
C GLY A 74 -12.45 -2.96 -36.26
N GLY A 75 -13.15 -2.22 -35.39
CA GLY A 75 -12.94 -0.79 -35.22
C GLY A 75 -11.53 -0.50 -34.72
N VAL A 76 -10.89 0.52 -35.29
CA VAL A 76 -9.56 0.98 -34.88
C VAL A 76 -9.68 2.41 -34.39
N ILE A 77 -9.07 2.69 -33.24
CA ILE A 77 -9.02 4.01 -32.64
C ILE A 77 -7.58 4.41 -32.33
N GLU A 78 -7.34 5.71 -32.35
CA GLU A 78 -6.15 6.37 -31.85
C GLU A 78 -6.43 6.93 -30.45
N MET A 79 -5.52 6.68 -29.51
CA MET A 79 -5.62 7.07 -28.10
C MET A 79 -4.31 7.69 -27.64
N LYS A 80 -4.38 8.60 -26.66
CA LYS A 80 -3.20 9.22 -26.02
C LYS A 80 -3.49 9.69 -24.60
N GLY A 81 -2.44 10.01 -23.86
CA GLY A 81 -2.51 10.59 -22.52
C GLY A 81 -3.08 9.63 -21.47
N VAL A 82 -3.83 10.18 -20.51
CA VAL A 82 -4.25 9.47 -19.28
C VAL A 82 -4.97 8.14 -19.50
N ALA A 83 -5.74 8.01 -20.58
CA ALA A 83 -6.44 6.76 -20.87
C ALA A 83 -5.45 5.65 -21.28
N VAL A 84 -4.43 5.98 -22.08
CA VAL A 84 -3.37 5.04 -22.45
C VAL A 84 -2.54 4.70 -21.22
N GLU A 85 -2.10 5.70 -20.46
CA GLU A 85 -1.29 5.48 -19.24
C GLU A 85 -1.97 4.53 -18.26
N ALA A 86 -3.28 4.71 -18.02
CA ALA A 86 -4.06 3.83 -17.15
C ALA A 86 -4.21 2.40 -17.71
N LEU A 87 -4.30 2.24 -19.03
CA LEU A 87 -4.43 0.94 -19.68
C LEU A 87 -3.10 0.17 -19.76
N LEU A 88 -1.97 0.87 -19.69
CA LEU A 88 -0.62 0.30 -19.65
C LEU A 88 -0.14 -0.01 -18.23
N THR A 89 -1.05 -0.02 -17.24
CA THR A 89 -0.73 -0.33 -15.83
C THR A 89 -0.13 -1.74 -15.69
N ASP A 90 0.81 -1.91 -14.75
CA ASP A 90 1.46 -3.19 -14.50
C ASP A 90 0.60 -4.07 -13.60
N SER A 91 0.74 -5.39 -13.72
CA SER A 91 0.28 -6.37 -12.73
C SER A 91 0.60 -5.99 -11.27
N ALA A 92 1.75 -5.33 -11.03
CA ALA A 92 2.13 -4.84 -9.72
C ALA A 92 1.17 -3.76 -9.17
N ASP A 93 0.51 -2.98 -10.03
CA ASP A 93 -0.46 -1.95 -9.61
C ASP A 93 -1.76 -2.55 -9.07
N PHE A 94 -2.11 -3.75 -9.54
CA PHE A 94 -3.26 -4.51 -9.03
C PHE A 94 -2.96 -5.23 -7.72
N ARG A 95 -1.70 -5.31 -7.28
CA ARG A 95 -1.39 -5.90 -5.98
C ARG A 95 -1.75 -4.94 -4.85
N SER A 96 -2.28 -5.46 -3.75
CA SER A 96 -2.60 -4.63 -2.58
C SER A 96 -1.39 -3.85 -2.12
N ARG A 97 -1.53 -2.53 -1.99
CA ARG A 97 -0.47 -1.65 -1.48
C ARG A 97 -0.47 -1.57 0.06
N GLU A 98 -1.28 -2.35 0.76
CA GLU A 98 -1.42 -2.23 2.21
C GLU A 98 -0.34 -2.96 2.99
N VAL A 99 0.71 -2.26 3.40
CA VAL A 99 1.85 -2.83 4.13
C VAL A 99 1.44 -3.43 5.47
N LEU A 100 0.49 -2.79 6.17
CA LEU A 100 -0.07 -3.27 7.43
C LEU A 100 -1.56 -2.94 7.49
N ARG A 101 -2.38 -3.94 7.83
CA ARG A 101 -3.80 -3.79 8.15
C ARG A 101 -4.15 -4.70 9.32
N PHE A 102 -5.01 -4.21 10.20
CA PHE A 102 -5.62 -5.01 11.27
C PHE A 102 -6.98 -4.44 11.68
N PRO A 103 -7.87 -5.25 12.30
CA PRO A 103 -9.12 -4.73 12.86
C PRO A 103 -8.82 -3.83 14.06
N ALA A 104 -8.86 -2.50 13.85
CA ALA A 104 -8.55 -1.51 14.89
C ALA A 104 -9.37 -1.67 16.20
N PRO A 105 -10.67 -2.03 16.17
CA PRO A 105 -11.42 -2.26 17.39
C PRO A 105 -10.84 -3.37 18.28
N ASP A 106 -10.24 -4.38 17.65
CA ASP A 106 -9.72 -5.58 18.30
C ASP A 106 -8.25 -5.42 18.74
N ALA A 107 -7.59 -4.31 18.39
CA ALA A 107 -6.25 -4.00 18.87
C ALA A 107 -6.25 -3.76 20.38
N VAL A 108 -5.48 -4.57 21.10
CA VAL A 108 -5.41 -4.56 22.57
C VAL A 108 -4.05 -4.14 23.12
N ARG A 109 -2.98 -4.27 22.32
CA ARG A 109 -1.62 -3.88 22.71
C ARG A 109 -0.82 -3.40 21.51
N LEU A 110 -0.09 -2.30 21.67
CA LEU A 110 0.89 -1.80 20.72
C LEU A 110 2.26 -1.81 21.38
N GLU A 111 3.26 -2.32 20.66
CA GLU A 111 4.67 -2.25 21.05
C GLU A 111 5.43 -1.60 19.91
N PHE A 112 5.99 -0.43 20.14
CA PHE A 112 6.69 0.28 19.09
C PHE A 112 7.98 0.92 19.57
N GLN A 113 8.88 1.14 18.63
CA GLN A 113 10.07 1.95 18.80
C GLN A 113 10.03 3.04 17.75
N PHE A 114 10.13 4.29 18.16
CA PHE A 114 10.29 5.44 17.27
C PHE A 114 11.58 6.15 17.64
N GLU A 115 12.55 6.15 16.73
CA GLU A 115 13.92 6.63 16.98
C GLU A 115 14.50 5.95 18.25
N ASN A 116 14.71 6.71 19.33
CA ASN A 116 15.26 6.21 20.59
C ASN A 116 14.20 5.92 21.66
N LEU A 117 12.92 6.14 21.37
CA LEU A 117 11.81 5.96 22.30
C LEU A 117 11.11 4.62 22.04
N GLY A 118 11.25 3.69 22.98
CA GLY A 118 10.50 2.43 22.98
C GLY A 118 9.27 2.52 23.89
N VAL A 119 8.08 2.22 23.38
CA VAL A 119 6.82 2.33 24.11
C VAL A 119 6.03 1.04 24.01
N VAL A 120 5.44 0.64 25.13
CA VAL A 120 4.40 -0.39 25.16
C VAL A 120 3.14 0.23 25.73
N MET A 121 2.04 0.11 25.01
CA MET A 121 0.73 0.55 25.47
C MET A 121 -0.30 -0.57 25.34
N GLU A 122 -1.22 -0.60 26.30
CA GLU A 122 -2.29 -1.59 26.39
C GLU A 122 -3.63 -0.87 26.51
N LYS A 123 -4.66 -1.44 25.90
CA LYS A 123 -6.01 -0.92 25.97
C LYS A 123 -6.67 -1.36 27.29
N ARG A 124 -6.96 -0.42 28.18
CA ARG A 124 -7.59 -0.65 29.49
C ARG A 124 -8.88 0.17 29.57
N HIS A 125 -10.00 -0.48 29.84
CA HIS A 125 -11.33 0.15 29.87
C HIS A 125 -11.62 1.01 28.62
N GLY A 126 -11.17 0.55 27.44
CA GLY A 126 -11.37 1.24 26.17
C GLY A 126 -10.36 2.36 25.86
N GLN A 127 -9.41 2.65 26.76
CA GLN A 127 -8.40 3.69 26.58
C GLN A 127 -7.00 3.10 26.49
N TRP A 128 -6.15 3.68 25.65
CA TRP A 128 -4.74 3.34 25.57
C TRP A 128 -3.99 3.89 26.79
N VAL A 129 -3.26 3.00 27.45
CA VAL A 129 -2.45 3.34 28.62
C VAL A 129 -1.03 2.86 28.36
N VAL A 130 -0.06 3.76 28.53
CA VAL A 130 1.37 3.42 28.47
C VAL A 130 1.69 2.55 29.69
N THR A 131 2.30 1.40 29.42
CA THR A 131 2.75 0.45 30.43
C THR A 131 4.26 0.37 30.52
N ARG A 132 4.97 0.73 29.43
CA ARG A 132 6.43 0.90 29.42
C ARG A 132 6.84 2.06 28.50
N PRO A 133 7.91 2.79 28.83
CA PRO A 133 8.68 2.67 30.07
C PRO A 133 7.88 3.20 31.27
N GLU A 134 8.28 2.80 32.48
CA GLU A 134 7.67 3.34 33.69
C GLU A 134 7.89 4.86 33.76
N GLY A 135 6.86 5.60 34.15
CA GLY A 135 6.91 7.06 34.19
C GLY A 135 6.62 7.75 32.87
N LEU A 136 6.53 7.06 31.73
CA LEU A 136 5.98 7.67 30.51
C LEU A 136 4.45 7.57 30.53
N ARG A 137 3.75 8.66 30.20
CA ARG A 137 2.29 8.70 30.08
C ARG A 137 1.87 9.29 28.76
N LEU A 138 0.69 8.88 28.31
CA LEU A 138 0.01 9.48 27.18
C LEU A 138 -0.86 10.64 27.68
N THR A 139 -0.65 11.84 27.15
CA THR A 139 -1.33 13.08 27.59
C THR A 139 -2.80 13.10 27.15
N ASN A 140 -3.11 12.63 25.94
CA ASN A 140 -4.48 12.52 25.45
C ASN A 140 -4.66 11.27 24.55
N GLN A 141 -5.90 10.80 24.40
CA GLN A 141 -6.18 9.62 23.58
C GLN A 141 -6.06 9.90 22.07
N SER A 142 -6.23 11.15 21.63
CA SER A 142 -6.11 11.52 20.22
C SER A 142 -4.71 11.27 19.65
N ASP A 143 -3.66 11.31 20.46
CA ASP A 143 -2.30 10.98 20.03
C ASP A 143 -2.15 9.47 19.74
N ALA A 144 -2.81 8.61 20.53
CA ALA A 144 -2.87 7.18 20.22
C ALA A 144 -3.71 6.90 18.97
N ASP A 145 -4.82 7.63 18.79
CA ASP A 145 -5.64 7.53 17.57
C ASP A 145 -4.86 8.01 16.34
N LEU A 146 -4.06 9.08 16.46
CA LEU A 146 -3.20 9.59 15.40
C LEU A 146 -2.12 8.57 15.01
N LEU A 147 -1.48 7.93 16.00
CA LEU A 147 -0.53 6.85 15.77
C LEU A 147 -1.20 5.68 15.04
N MET A 148 -2.36 5.21 15.51
CA MET A 148 -3.08 4.11 14.87
C MET A 148 -3.51 4.48 13.44
N GLY A 149 -3.98 5.70 13.22
CA GLY A 149 -4.39 6.21 11.91
C GLY A 149 -3.23 6.27 10.91
N ALA A 150 -2.00 6.54 11.38
CA ALA A 150 -0.80 6.56 10.55
C ALA A 150 -0.40 5.16 10.03
N VAL A 151 -0.76 4.10 10.76
CA VAL A 151 -0.28 2.73 10.50
C VAL A 151 -1.37 1.73 10.13
N ASN A 152 -2.65 2.13 10.17
CA ASN A 152 -3.77 1.23 9.91
C ASN A 152 -4.93 1.89 9.13
N PRO A 153 -5.12 1.56 7.84
CA PRO A 153 -4.20 0.78 7.02
C PRO A 153 -2.98 1.61 6.63
N LEU A 154 -1.77 1.06 6.82
CA LEU A 154 -0.58 1.63 6.21
C LEU A 154 -0.57 1.26 4.73
N ARG A 155 -0.63 2.27 3.85
CA ARG A 155 -0.54 2.08 2.40
C ARG A 155 0.84 2.48 1.91
N ALA A 156 1.41 1.66 1.04
CA ALA A 156 2.60 1.97 0.28
C ALA A 156 2.26 2.96 -0.84
N SER A 157 3.11 3.97 -1.01
CA SER A 157 3.11 4.84 -2.19
C SER A 157 3.66 4.09 -3.41
N GLY A 158 4.58 3.14 -3.20
CA GLY A 158 5.14 2.28 -4.25
C GLY A 158 5.73 0.97 -3.74
N VAL A 159 6.05 0.08 -4.67
CA VAL A 159 6.81 -1.16 -4.40
C VAL A 159 8.22 -0.96 -4.97
N GLU A 160 9.23 -1.10 -4.11
CA GLU A 160 10.64 -1.03 -4.51
C GLU A 160 11.12 -2.39 -5.03
N ARG A 161 10.71 -3.47 -4.34
CA ARG A 161 11.04 -4.85 -4.71
C ARG A 161 9.89 -5.77 -4.33
N GLU A 162 9.65 -6.81 -5.13
CA GLU A 162 8.62 -7.82 -4.83
C GLU A 162 8.98 -8.72 -3.64
N GLU A 163 10.28 -8.83 -3.34
CA GLU A 163 10.79 -9.59 -2.20
C GLU A 163 11.46 -8.68 -1.18
N ALA A 164 11.56 -9.16 0.07
CA ALA A 164 12.30 -8.47 1.11
C ALA A 164 13.80 -8.40 0.73
N PRO A 165 14.53 -7.33 1.08
CA PRO A 165 15.92 -7.19 0.67
C PRO A 165 16.84 -8.13 1.47
N ASP A 166 17.77 -8.80 0.77
CA ASP A 166 18.85 -9.58 1.41
C ASP A 166 19.78 -8.72 2.29
N GLU A 167 19.93 -7.44 1.91
CA GLU A 167 20.77 -6.45 2.58
C GLU A 167 19.92 -5.32 3.22
N PRO A 168 19.23 -5.58 4.35
CA PRO A 168 18.32 -4.61 4.97
C PRO A 168 18.99 -3.30 5.39
N ALA A 169 20.31 -3.32 5.66
CA ALA A 169 21.08 -2.13 6.04
C ALA A 169 21.13 -1.06 4.93
N LEU A 170 21.10 -1.45 3.65
CA LEU A 170 21.08 -0.48 2.54
C LEU A 170 19.82 0.40 2.52
N PHE A 171 18.76 -0.08 3.17
CA PHE A 171 17.45 0.54 3.26
C PHE A 171 17.16 1.08 4.68
N GLY A 172 18.14 1.03 5.60
CA GLY A 172 17.97 1.41 7.00
C GLY A 172 16.96 0.57 7.76
N LEU A 173 16.78 -0.70 7.39
CA LEU A 173 15.83 -1.63 8.03
C LEU A 173 16.48 -2.46 9.15
N ASP A 174 17.81 -2.41 9.27
CA ASP A 174 18.58 -2.93 10.41
C ASP A 174 18.48 -1.99 11.62
N GLN A 175 18.42 -0.67 11.37
CA GLN A 175 18.18 0.39 12.35
C GLN A 175 16.98 1.24 11.89
N PRO A 176 15.76 0.69 11.94
CA PRO A 176 14.57 1.37 11.46
C PRO A 176 14.27 2.61 12.31
N VAL A 177 13.80 3.67 11.67
CA VAL A 177 13.28 4.86 12.36
C VAL A 177 12.01 4.54 13.14
N PHE A 178 11.24 3.54 12.68
CA PHE A 178 10.05 3.07 13.37
C PHE A 178 9.91 1.55 13.27
N THR A 179 9.61 0.90 14.38
CA THR A 179 9.17 -0.50 14.43
C THR A 179 7.87 -0.61 15.19
N LEU A 180 6.92 -1.42 14.71
CA LEU A 180 5.64 -1.66 15.37
C LEU A 180 5.27 -3.13 15.38
N TYR A 181 4.80 -3.58 16.54
CA TYR A 181 4.00 -4.79 16.70
C TYR A 181 2.61 -4.43 17.22
N VAL A 182 1.61 -5.12 16.70
CA VAL A 182 0.21 -4.95 17.11
C VAL A 182 -0.30 -6.29 17.60
N THR A 183 -0.87 -6.34 18.80
CA THR A 183 -1.59 -7.51 19.26
C THR A 183 -3.08 -7.25 19.14
N VAL A 184 -3.76 -8.13 18.40
CA VAL A 184 -5.22 -8.11 18.23
C VAL A 184 -5.84 -9.28 18.96
N ALA A 185 -6.92 -9.03 19.69
CA ALA A 185 -7.73 -10.08 20.29
C ALA A 185 -8.63 -10.72 19.24
N ASP A 186 -8.91 -12.00 19.39
CA ASP A 186 -9.91 -12.68 18.56
C ASP A 186 -11.30 -12.51 19.20
N PRO A 187 -12.24 -11.79 18.54
CA PRO A 187 -13.59 -11.62 19.06
C PRO A 187 -14.38 -12.94 19.11
N ALA A 188 -14.01 -13.96 18.33
CA ALA A 188 -14.67 -15.26 18.30
C ALA A 188 -14.08 -16.25 19.32
N ALA A 189 -12.88 -16.02 19.84
CA ALA A 189 -12.20 -16.90 20.78
C ALA A 189 -11.61 -16.10 21.94
N ALA A 190 -12.39 -15.95 23.01
CA ALA A 190 -11.97 -15.21 24.20
C ALA A 190 -10.62 -15.71 24.76
N GLY A 191 -9.66 -14.81 24.91
CA GLY A 191 -8.30 -15.10 25.37
C GLY A 191 -7.33 -15.54 24.27
N SER A 192 -7.78 -15.64 23.02
CA SER A 192 -6.91 -15.80 21.85
C SER A 192 -6.47 -14.42 21.35
N GLU A 193 -5.17 -14.27 21.14
CA GLU A 193 -4.55 -13.06 20.64
C GLU A 193 -3.59 -13.39 19.51
N THR A 194 -3.56 -12.55 18.48
CA THR A 194 -2.61 -12.64 17.38
C THR A 194 -1.69 -11.43 17.40
N ARG A 195 -0.38 -11.68 17.40
CA ARG A 195 0.64 -10.65 17.29
C ARG A 195 1.05 -10.48 15.83
N LEU A 196 0.92 -9.26 15.32
CA LEU A 196 1.22 -8.85 13.96
C LEU A 196 2.52 -8.04 13.94
N GLY A 197 3.26 -8.12 12.83
CA GLY A 197 4.52 -7.42 12.62
C GLY A 197 5.78 -8.27 12.94
N PRO A 198 6.97 -7.67 12.89
CA PRO A 198 7.17 -6.23 12.91
C PRO A 198 6.84 -5.56 11.57
N LEU A 199 6.12 -4.44 11.63
CA LEU A 199 6.26 -3.38 10.64
C LEU A 199 7.55 -2.63 10.95
N LYS A 200 8.38 -2.38 9.93
CA LYS A 200 9.60 -1.56 10.03
C LYS A 200 9.57 -0.48 8.96
N ILE A 201 9.86 0.76 9.34
CA ILE A 201 10.10 1.89 8.44
C ILE A 201 11.55 2.32 8.61
N GLY A 202 12.29 2.38 7.51
CA GLY A 202 13.73 2.61 7.47
C GLY A 202 14.13 4.00 6.97
N ALA A 203 15.21 3.99 6.19
CA ALA A 203 15.79 5.19 5.60
C ALA A 203 14.90 5.80 4.52
N VAL A 204 15.15 7.07 4.22
CA VAL A 204 14.55 7.80 3.09
C VAL A 204 15.03 7.16 1.79
N SER A 205 14.13 7.02 0.81
CA SER A 205 14.49 6.55 -0.52
C SER A 205 15.48 7.51 -1.19
N LYS A 206 16.49 6.93 -1.84
CA LYS A 206 17.50 7.72 -2.57
C LYS A 206 16.92 8.32 -3.85
N GLU A 207 15.95 7.63 -4.44
CA GLU A 207 15.29 8.03 -5.69
C GLU A 207 14.05 8.88 -5.43
N HIS A 208 13.38 8.65 -4.30
CA HIS A 208 12.16 9.34 -3.89
C HIS A 208 12.33 9.97 -2.50
N PRO A 209 12.90 11.20 -2.39
CA PRO A 209 13.24 11.80 -1.10
C PRO A 209 12.05 12.10 -0.17
N GLN A 210 10.82 12.05 -0.68
CA GLN A 210 9.58 12.21 0.08
C GLN A 210 9.02 10.87 0.59
N GLU A 211 9.74 9.77 0.41
CA GLU A 211 9.30 8.44 0.76
C GLU A 211 10.36 7.70 1.57
N ARG A 212 9.94 6.67 2.31
CA ARG A 212 10.82 5.80 3.09
C ARG A 212 10.58 4.35 2.77
N TYR A 213 11.64 3.56 2.91
CA TYR A 213 11.53 2.12 2.77
C TYR A 213 10.78 1.50 3.94
N ALA A 214 9.93 0.52 3.68
CA ALA A 214 9.19 -0.20 4.69
C ALA A 214 9.08 -1.70 4.36
N VAL A 215 9.06 -2.53 5.39
CA VAL A 215 8.75 -3.96 5.32
C VAL A 215 7.81 -4.33 6.46
N CYS A 216 6.97 -5.33 6.26
CA CYS A 216 6.16 -5.90 7.33
C CYS A 216 6.24 -7.42 7.30
N ASP A 217 6.48 -8.03 8.45
CA ASP A 217 6.45 -9.48 8.54
C ASP A 217 5.05 -10.02 8.18
N GLY A 218 5.03 -11.16 7.50
CA GLY A 218 3.83 -11.69 6.84
C GLY A 218 3.48 -11.01 5.50
N ARG A 219 4.29 -10.05 5.02
CA ARG A 219 4.14 -9.44 3.69
C ARG A 219 5.47 -9.49 2.92
N ALA A 220 5.48 -10.19 1.80
CA ALA A 220 6.63 -10.18 0.91
C ALA A 220 6.77 -8.80 0.24
N GLY A 221 8.00 -8.31 0.15
CA GLY A 221 8.34 -7.10 -0.58
C GLY A 221 9.02 -6.02 0.23
N LEU A 222 9.72 -5.16 -0.49
CA LEU A 222 10.22 -3.88 -0.02
C LEU A 222 9.29 -2.79 -0.55
N PHE A 223 8.65 -2.07 0.35
CA PHE A 223 7.68 -1.04 0.02
C PHE A 223 8.28 0.35 0.22
N ARG A 224 7.68 1.35 -0.44
CA ARG A 224 7.88 2.77 -0.16
C ARG A 224 6.62 3.33 0.47
N VAL A 225 6.76 4.10 1.54
CA VAL A 225 5.67 4.81 2.24
C VAL A 225 5.98 6.29 2.32
N ASP A 226 4.96 7.14 2.29
CA ASP A 226 5.16 8.58 2.34
C ASP A 226 5.85 9.04 3.64
N GLN A 227 6.74 10.02 3.52
CA GLN A 227 7.42 10.66 4.66
C GLN A 227 6.42 11.26 5.66
N GLU A 228 5.24 11.68 5.18
CA GLU A 228 4.12 12.17 6.00
C GLU A 228 3.68 11.15 7.06
N VAL A 229 3.81 9.84 6.81
CA VAL A 229 3.53 8.81 7.80
C VAL A 229 4.46 8.95 9.01
N VAL A 230 5.77 9.13 8.76
CA VAL A 230 6.76 9.31 9.83
C VAL A 230 6.61 10.65 10.53
N ASP A 231 6.20 11.69 9.80
CA ASP A 231 5.92 13.00 10.40
C ASP A 231 4.68 12.96 11.29
N THR A 232 3.63 12.25 10.87
CA THR A 232 2.43 11.98 11.68
C THR A 232 2.77 11.16 12.93
N LEU A 233 3.62 10.13 12.79
CA LEU A 233 4.11 9.36 13.94
C LEU A 233 4.87 10.26 14.92
N ARG A 234 5.73 11.16 14.41
CA ARG A 234 6.45 12.14 15.25
C ARG A 234 5.51 13.11 15.95
N GLU A 235 4.46 13.56 15.27
CA GLU A 235 3.40 14.39 15.85
C GLU A 235 2.73 13.65 17.02
N ALA A 236 2.32 12.39 16.79
CA ALA A 236 1.75 11.54 17.84
C ALA A 236 2.69 11.33 19.02
N MET A 237 4.02 11.24 18.78
CA MET A 237 5.02 11.09 19.83
C MET A 237 5.09 12.30 20.79
N ARG A 238 4.63 13.49 20.37
CA ARG A 238 4.58 14.67 21.25
C ARG A 238 3.60 14.49 22.40
N GLY A 239 2.62 13.60 22.26
CA GLY A 239 1.66 13.23 23.30
C GLY A 239 2.23 12.39 24.43
N PHE A 240 3.50 11.99 24.36
CA PHE A 240 4.14 11.13 25.34
C PHE A 240 5.05 11.96 26.24
N GLU A 241 4.69 12.06 27.50
CA GLU A 241 5.39 12.89 28.49
C GLU A 241 5.84 12.08 29.69
N GLU A 242 6.95 12.49 30.31
CA GLU A 242 7.36 11.95 31.60
C GLU A 242 6.40 12.43 32.71
N ALA A 243 6.00 11.50 33.57
CA ALA A 243 5.14 11.70 34.72
C ALA A 243 5.89 12.51 35.79
N GLY A 244 5.95 13.82 35.60
CA GLY A 244 6.64 14.74 36.49
C GLY A 244 6.72 16.19 35.99
N ASN A 245 6.37 16.46 34.72
CA ASN A 245 6.57 17.77 34.10
C ASN A 245 5.28 18.59 33.87
N SER A 246 4.21 18.31 34.61
CA SER A 246 2.95 19.08 34.58
C SER A 246 2.82 20.05 35.75
#